data_AF-A0A833ECX7-F1
#
_entry.id   AF-A0A833ECX7-F1
#
_cell.length_a   1.000
_cell.length_b   1.000
_cell.length_c   1.000
_cell.angle_alpha   90.00
_cell.angle_beta   90.00
_cell.angle_gamma   90.00
#
_symmetry.space_group_name_H-M   'P 1'
#
loop_
_entity.id
_entity.type
_entity.pdbx_description
1 polymer ?
#
loop_
_entity_poly.entity_id
_entity_poly.type
_entity_poly.pdbx_seq_one_letter_code
_entity_poly.pdbx_strand_id
1 'polypeptide(L)'
;MLYSELVKIYQKLETRTSKLEKIKIIANFIKKIDEKNLKYVIYLLQGRVFPKYDEHELGVASQLMIKAISRASGISESKINEMFKKSGDLGKVAEIVVRNRRQSTLFRIPLTVEKVFENLRKVALQEGEGSQDRKISLIAELLTNASPEEAKYIVRTVLEELRIGVAEGILRDAIALAYNIDVDTVEYAWNILSDFAEVAKIASKMGRQGLKNVKPKLGKPIQMMLGVAAKSIEEVLREYRHVVVEFKYDGFRAQIHKKGNKIWIFSRRLENVTSQFPDIVEACKNSLKAEECIVEGEIWAVDEKGNPKPFQLLSQRIHRKYDIHKMVEKIPVQLNLFDIVFLNGEVLFSKPLKERRKLLFQIVEESNKLKLAEFIETNDVKKIREFYQRALDLGQEGIMIKNLDAPYMFGRHVGGWYKIKPTMENLDLVIIGAEWGTGKRAGWFGSLILGCRDPDTGEFLECGMLGTGIKEKKESPGDVTFEEITQMLKPLIIKEEGKKVWVKPKIVVEVSYEEIQRSPNYASGFALRFPRFVRLREDKSPEEADTLERIKKLYESQKH
;
A
#
# COMPACT_ATOMS: atom_id res chain seq x y z
N MET A 1 27.01 9.00 15.84
CA MET A 1 26.83 7.54 15.94
C MET A 1 27.39 6.85 14.70
N LEU A 2 28.15 5.76 14.86
CA LEU A 2 28.65 4.96 13.73
C LEU A 2 27.53 4.14 13.09
N TYR A 3 27.57 3.97 11.77
CA TYR A 3 26.59 3.16 11.04
C TYR A 3 26.69 1.66 11.40
N SER A 4 27.91 1.19 11.68
CA SER A 4 28.16 -0.18 12.18
C SER A 4 27.36 -0.55 13.42
N GLU A 5 27.03 0.41 14.30
CA GLU A 5 26.17 0.17 15.46
C GLU A 5 24.73 -0.15 15.05
N LEU A 6 24.19 0.56 14.06
CA LEU A 6 22.88 0.29 13.48
C LEU A 6 22.86 -1.03 12.70
N VAL A 7 23.94 -1.35 12.00
CA VAL A 7 24.09 -2.64 11.30
C VAL A 7 24.05 -3.83 12.25
N LYS A 8 24.65 -3.73 13.44
CA LYS A 8 24.52 -4.76 14.49
C LYS A 8 23.06 -4.96 14.91
N ILE A 9 22.26 -3.89 14.91
CA ILE A 9 20.82 -4.00 15.18
C ILE A 9 20.11 -4.69 14.01
N TYR A 10 20.41 -4.35 12.76
CA TYR A 10 19.83 -5.05 11.60
C TYR A 10 20.09 -6.55 11.61
N GLN A 11 21.31 -6.98 11.92
CA GLN A 11 21.66 -8.40 12.02
C GLN A 11 20.87 -9.11 13.12
N LYS A 12 20.70 -8.47 14.28
CA LYS A 12 19.85 -8.98 15.37
C LYS A 12 18.39 -9.09 14.93
N LEU A 13 17.87 -8.11 14.19
CA LEU A 13 16.47 -8.12 13.73
C LEU A 13 16.20 -9.16 12.64
N GLU A 14 17.15 -9.36 11.72
CA GLU A 14 17.05 -10.34 10.62
C GLU A 14 16.98 -11.79 11.15
N THR A 15 17.67 -12.09 12.26
CA THR A 15 17.73 -13.43 12.87
C THR A 15 16.61 -13.71 13.88
N ARG A 16 15.68 -12.78 14.09
CA ARG A 16 14.60 -12.92 15.08
C ARG A 16 13.25 -13.05 14.38
N THR A 17 12.44 -13.99 14.82
CA THR A 17 11.08 -14.22 14.30
C THR A 17 10.02 -13.56 15.18
N SER A 18 10.27 -13.43 16.49
CA SER A 18 9.34 -12.87 17.46
C SER A 18 9.18 -11.35 17.30
N LYS A 19 7.93 -10.89 17.14
CA LYS A 19 7.57 -9.46 17.12
C LYS A 19 8.03 -8.77 18.40
N LEU A 20 7.79 -9.38 19.56
CA LEU A 20 8.11 -8.82 20.88
C LEU A 20 9.61 -8.64 21.08
N GLU A 21 10.43 -9.58 20.62
CA GLU A 21 11.89 -9.46 20.69
C GLU A 21 12.40 -8.31 19.83
N LYS A 22 11.86 -8.16 18.61
CA LYS A 22 12.21 -7.02 17.73
C LYS A 22 11.86 -5.68 18.37
N ILE A 23 10.67 -5.58 18.97
CA ILE A 23 10.24 -4.39 19.71
C ILE A 23 11.26 -4.05 20.81
N LYS A 24 11.64 -5.02 21.65
CA LYS A 24 12.62 -4.82 22.73
C LYS A 24 13.99 -4.40 22.20
N ILE A 25 14.47 -5.03 21.12
CA ILE A 25 15.76 -4.69 20.48
C ILE A 25 15.76 -3.24 20.02
N ILE A 26 14.72 -2.81 19.30
CA ILE A 26 14.62 -1.43 18.79
C ILE A 26 14.47 -0.46 19.95
N ALA A 27 13.60 -0.75 20.92
CA ALA A 27 13.35 0.14 22.06
C ALA A 27 14.62 0.41 22.88
N ASN A 28 15.36 -0.65 23.23
CA ASN A 28 16.61 -0.55 23.97
C ASN A 28 17.71 0.19 23.20
N PHE A 29 17.64 0.15 21.87
CA PHE A 29 18.58 0.84 21.01
C PHE A 29 18.23 2.33 20.89
N ILE A 30 17.01 2.68 20.49
CA ILE A 30 16.62 4.08 20.25
C ILE A 30 16.66 4.94 21.52
N LYS A 31 16.43 4.34 22.71
CA LYS A 31 16.54 5.02 24.01
C LYS A 31 17.95 5.58 24.29
N LYS A 32 18.99 5.04 23.65
CA LYS A 32 20.39 5.44 23.84
C LYS A 32 20.90 6.42 22.78
N ILE A 33 20.08 6.75 21.78
CA ILE A 33 20.49 7.58 20.66
C ILE A 33 20.19 9.05 20.99
N ASP A 34 21.15 9.92 20.70
CA ASP A 34 20.95 11.37 20.81
C ASP A 34 19.94 11.87 19.77
N GLU A 35 19.34 13.04 20.03
CA GLU A 35 18.30 13.61 19.18
C GLU A 35 18.74 13.80 17.72
N LYS A 36 19.99 14.21 17.48
CA LYS A 36 20.50 14.46 16.13
C LYS A 36 20.47 13.17 15.30
N ASN A 37 20.93 12.07 15.89
CA ASN A 37 21.00 10.77 15.25
C ASN A 37 19.66 10.01 15.24
N LEU A 38 18.75 10.29 16.19
CA LEU A 38 17.48 9.58 16.33
C LEU A 38 16.65 9.64 15.03
N LYS A 39 16.55 10.82 14.40
CA LYS A 39 15.80 10.97 13.14
C LYS A 39 16.36 10.07 12.03
N TYR A 40 17.68 10.00 11.90
CA TYR A 40 18.37 9.20 10.88
C TYR A 40 18.15 7.71 11.13
N VAL A 41 18.31 7.28 12.39
CA VAL A 41 18.09 5.91 12.81
C VAL A 41 16.66 5.47 12.54
N ILE A 42 15.66 6.30 12.86
CA ILE A 42 14.26 5.94 12.66
C ILE A 42 13.94 5.75 11.18
N TYR A 43 14.34 6.66 10.29
CA TYR A 43 14.12 6.48 8.86
C TYR A 43 14.87 5.26 8.30
N LEU A 44 16.14 5.07 8.68
CA LEU A 44 16.94 3.94 8.21
C LEU A 44 16.39 2.59 8.70
N LEU A 45 15.85 2.51 9.93
CA LEU A 45 15.12 1.33 10.42
C LEU A 45 13.87 1.00 9.58
N GLN A 46 13.33 1.98 8.87
CA GLN A 46 12.23 1.79 7.94
C GLN A 46 12.69 1.54 6.50
N GLY A 47 14.01 1.53 6.24
CA GLY A 47 14.58 1.33 4.91
C GLY A 47 14.36 2.51 3.96
N ARG A 48 14.21 3.73 4.48
CA ARG A 48 13.93 4.93 3.69
C ARG A 48 14.72 6.13 4.18
N VAL A 49 14.69 7.22 3.40
CA VAL A 49 15.34 8.49 3.74
C VAL A 49 14.42 9.72 3.64
N PHE A 50 13.14 9.48 3.36
CA PHE A 50 12.07 10.47 3.39
C PHE A 50 10.81 9.89 4.06
N PRO A 51 9.90 10.73 4.56
CA PRO A 51 8.53 10.34 4.89
C PRO A 51 7.79 9.77 3.67
N LYS A 52 6.75 8.95 3.88
CA LYS A 52 5.95 8.37 2.78
C LYS A 52 5.30 9.38 1.85
N TYR A 53 5.04 10.57 2.37
CA TYR A 53 4.34 11.63 1.65
C TYR A 53 5.26 12.58 0.89
N ASP A 54 6.57 12.37 0.99
CA ASP A 54 7.55 13.05 0.16
C ASP A 54 7.52 12.43 -1.25
N GLU A 55 7.70 13.24 -2.28
CA GLU A 55 7.64 12.79 -3.68
C GLU A 55 8.93 12.11 -4.14
N HIS A 56 10.02 12.26 -3.38
CA HIS A 56 11.32 11.73 -3.76
C HIS A 56 11.49 10.25 -3.36
N GLU A 57 11.82 9.43 -4.34
CA GLU A 57 12.23 8.03 -4.17
C GLU A 57 13.72 7.88 -4.49
N LEU A 58 14.35 6.83 -3.97
CA LEU A 58 15.76 6.56 -4.31
C LEU A 58 15.89 6.26 -5.81
N GLY A 59 14.94 5.48 -6.35
CA GLY A 59 14.79 5.24 -7.78
C GLY A 59 16.03 4.59 -8.40
N VAL A 60 16.62 3.60 -7.71
CA VAL A 60 17.83 2.90 -8.17
C VAL A 60 17.45 1.47 -8.56
N ALA A 61 17.47 1.19 -9.86
CA ALA A 61 17.26 -0.17 -10.37
C ALA A 61 18.48 -1.08 -10.11
N SER A 62 18.26 -2.39 -10.08
CA SER A 62 19.30 -3.41 -9.85
C SER A 62 20.52 -3.25 -10.76
N GLN A 63 20.33 -2.86 -12.02
CA GLN A 63 21.45 -2.63 -12.95
C GLN A 63 22.33 -1.43 -12.57
N LEU A 64 21.74 -0.31 -12.15
CA LEU A 64 22.52 0.82 -11.64
C LEU A 64 23.27 0.44 -10.36
N MET A 65 22.64 -0.39 -9.52
CA MET A 65 23.26 -0.89 -8.29
C MET A 65 24.45 -1.81 -8.60
N ILE A 66 24.35 -2.69 -9.61
CA ILE A 66 25.47 -3.53 -10.08
C ILE A 66 26.65 -2.67 -10.54
N LYS A 67 26.39 -1.60 -11.31
CA LYS A 67 27.42 -0.63 -11.72
C LYS A 67 28.10 0.04 -10.53
N ALA A 68 27.35 0.45 -9.52
CA ALA A 68 27.91 1.06 -8.32
C ALA A 68 28.74 0.07 -7.48
N ILE A 69 28.32 -1.19 -7.35
CA ILE A 69 29.12 -2.24 -6.69
C ILE A 69 30.41 -2.50 -7.47
N SER A 70 30.32 -2.57 -8.81
CA SER A 70 31.47 -2.74 -9.70
C SER A 70 32.48 -1.61 -9.49
N ARG A 71 32.02 -0.36 -9.57
CA ARG A 71 32.86 0.84 -9.37
C ARG A 71 33.52 0.89 -8.00
N ALA A 72 32.82 0.50 -6.93
CA ALA A 72 33.36 0.53 -5.58
C ALA A 72 34.38 -0.58 -5.27
N SER A 73 34.34 -1.69 -6.02
CA SER A 73 35.11 -2.91 -5.73
C SER A 73 36.19 -3.26 -6.75
N GLY A 74 36.09 -2.72 -7.97
CA GLY A 74 36.90 -3.10 -9.12
C GLY A 74 36.53 -4.46 -9.73
N ILE A 75 35.46 -5.12 -9.27
CA ILE A 75 34.98 -6.38 -9.85
C ILE A 75 34.07 -6.08 -11.04
N SER A 76 34.22 -6.84 -12.14
CA SER A 76 33.42 -6.62 -13.36
C SER A 76 31.92 -6.87 -13.14
N GLU A 77 31.07 -6.10 -13.84
CA GLU A 77 29.62 -6.20 -13.78
C GLU A 77 29.09 -7.60 -14.13
N SER A 78 29.75 -8.29 -15.07
CA SER A 78 29.40 -9.66 -15.47
C SER A 78 29.49 -10.64 -14.30
N LYS A 79 30.58 -10.56 -13.52
CA LYS A 79 30.79 -11.42 -12.35
C LYS A 79 29.78 -11.11 -11.22
N ILE A 80 29.49 -9.82 -11.00
CA ILE A 80 28.49 -9.39 -10.01
C ILE A 80 27.09 -9.91 -10.42
N ASN A 81 26.75 -9.83 -11.70
CA ASN A 81 25.50 -10.39 -12.24
C ASN A 81 25.39 -11.90 -12.03
N GLU A 82 26.47 -12.65 -12.24
CA GLU A 82 26.50 -14.09 -11.98
C GLU A 82 26.25 -14.41 -10.49
N MET A 83 26.91 -13.68 -9.59
CA MET A 83 26.70 -13.82 -8.14
C MET A 83 25.27 -13.43 -7.74
N PHE A 84 24.68 -12.42 -8.38
CA PHE A 84 23.31 -12.02 -8.12
C PHE A 84 22.30 -13.07 -8.58
N LYS A 85 22.47 -13.64 -9.77
CA LYS A 85 21.63 -14.74 -10.27
C LYS A 85 21.62 -15.94 -9.31
N LYS A 86 22.76 -16.25 -8.70
CA LYS A 86 22.89 -17.36 -7.73
C LYS A 86 22.26 -17.05 -6.37
N SER A 87 22.43 -15.83 -5.86
CA SER A 87 22.03 -15.47 -4.49
C SER A 87 20.63 -14.85 -4.37
N GLY A 88 20.13 -14.23 -5.43
CA GLY A 88 18.87 -13.46 -5.43
C GLY A 88 18.89 -12.21 -4.52
N ASP A 89 20.06 -11.75 -4.09
CA ASP A 89 20.20 -10.64 -3.13
C ASP A 89 21.48 -9.84 -3.38
N LEU A 90 21.36 -8.67 -4.01
CA LEU A 90 22.50 -7.78 -4.28
C LEU A 90 23.19 -7.28 -3.00
N GLY A 91 22.50 -7.24 -1.86
CA GLY A 91 23.13 -6.92 -0.59
C GLY A 91 24.14 -7.99 -0.16
N LYS A 92 23.79 -9.28 -0.28
CA LYS A 92 24.73 -10.38 -0.02
C LYS A 92 25.89 -10.37 -1.01
N VAL A 93 25.62 -10.05 -2.28
CA VAL A 93 26.68 -9.89 -3.29
C VAL A 93 27.64 -8.77 -2.87
N ALA A 94 27.12 -7.61 -2.48
CA ALA A 94 27.93 -6.49 -2.01
C ALA A 94 28.78 -6.85 -0.78
N GLU A 95 28.23 -7.60 0.17
CA GLU A 95 28.98 -8.11 1.32
C GLU A 95 30.20 -8.95 0.88
N ILE A 96 29.99 -9.92 -0.01
CA ILE A 96 31.04 -10.81 -0.50
C ILE A 96 32.09 -10.02 -1.30
N VAL A 97 31.64 -9.11 -2.16
CA VAL A 97 32.48 -8.31 -3.03
C VAL A 97 33.35 -7.35 -2.22
N VAL A 98 32.78 -6.65 -1.23
CA VAL A 98 33.52 -5.73 -0.34
C VAL A 98 34.48 -6.49 0.58
N ARG A 99 34.15 -7.72 0.98
CA ARG A 99 35.06 -8.61 1.74
C ARG A 99 36.29 -9.02 0.93
N ASN A 100 36.11 -9.27 -0.37
CA ASN A 100 37.14 -9.81 -1.27
C ASN A 100 37.80 -8.76 -2.19
N ARG A 101 37.59 -7.46 -1.93
CA ARG A 101 38.11 -6.39 -2.79
C ARG A 101 39.64 -6.35 -2.78
N ARG A 102 40.24 -6.27 -3.97
CA ARG A 102 41.70 -6.25 -4.17
C ARG A 102 42.34 -4.90 -3.85
N GLN A 103 41.60 -3.80 -4.02
CA GLN A 103 42.04 -2.45 -3.67
C GLN A 103 41.53 -2.09 -2.27
N SER A 104 42.44 -2.04 -1.30
CA SER A 104 42.18 -1.36 -0.03
C SER A 104 42.51 0.12 -0.21
N THR A 105 41.57 1.01 0.14
CA THR A 105 41.89 2.44 0.25
C THR A 105 42.86 2.64 1.42
N LEU A 106 43.92 3.41 1.23
CA LEU A 106 44.93 3.71 2.27
C LEU A 106 44.31 4.30 3.55
N PHE A 107 43.18 4.99 3.43
CA PHE A 107 42.38 5.49 4.54
C PHE A 107 40.91 5.11 4.33
N ARG A 108 40.26 4.60 5.39
CA ARG A 108 38.80 4.42 5.44
C ARG A 108 38.25 5.40 6.46
N ILE A 109 37.27 6.19 6.05
CA ILE A 109 36.52 7.04 6.98
C ILE A 109 35.34 6.23 7.48
N PRO A 110 35.25 5.89 8.78
CA PRO A 110 34.12 5.14 9.32
C PRO A 110 32.80 5.83 9.00
N LEU A 111 31.84 5.06 8.46
CA LEU A 111 30.53 5.60 8.12
C LEU A 111 29.73 5.94 9.38
N THR A 112 29.09 7.11 9.36
CA THR A 112 28.10 7.51 10.37
C THR A 112 26.68 7.35 9.81
N VAL A 113 25.69 7.20 10.69
CA VAL A 113 24.27 7.16 10.28
C VAL A 113 23.85 8.41 9.52
N GLU A 114 24.38 9.58 9.91
CA GLU A 114 24.18 10.86 9.22
C GLU A 114 24.78 10.83 7.80
N LYS A 115 26.03 10.40 7.65
CA LYS A 115 26.69 10.33 6.33
C LYS A 115 25.94 9.39 5.38
N VAL A 116 25.54 8.22 5.86
CA VAL A 116 24.75 7.26 5.06
C VAL A 116 23.42 7.89 4.66
N PHE A 117 22.67 8.42 5.64
CA PHE A 117 21.37 9.03 5.39
C PHE A 117 21.45 10.19 4.38
N GLU A 118 22.36 11.15 4.58
CA GLU A 118 22.47 12.32 3.71
C GLU A 118 22.98 11.96 2.31
N ASN A 119 23.90 10.99 2.17
CA ASN A 119 24.31 10.53 0.83
C ASN A 119 23.16 9.83 0.10
N LEU A 120 22.41 8.96 0.77
CA LEU A 120 21.22 8.31 0.19
C LEU A 120 20.15 9.36 -0.18
N ARG A 121 19.96 10.39 0.64
CA ARG A 121 19.06 11.50 0.32
C ARG A 121 19.51 12.24 -0.93
N LYS A 122 20.82 12.53 -1.07
CA LYS A 122 21.39 13.14 -2.28
C LYS A 122 21.17 12.29 -3.53
N VAL A 123 21.22 10.96 -3.41
CA VAL A 123 20.93 10.02 -4.52
C VAL A 123 19.52 10.22 -5.05
N ALA A 124 18.52 10.28 -4.16
CA ALA A 124 17.12 10.49 -4.55
C ALA A 124 16.90 11.85 -5.24
N LEU A 125 17.62 12.89 -4.81
CA LEU A 125 17.52 14.24 -5.36
C LEU A 125 18.28 14.42 -6.71
N GLN A 126 18.95 13.39 -7.23
CA GLN A 126 19.62 13.50 -8.52
C GLN A 126 18.64 13.34 -9.68
N GLU A 127 18.47 14.42 -10.45
CA GLU A 127 17.65 14.47 -11.66
C GLU A 127 18.43 15.05 -12.85
N GLY A 128 17.84 14.95 -14.05
CA GLY A 128 18.39 15.49 -15.29
C GLY A 128 19.52 14.67 -15.93
N GLU A 129 20.17 15.27 -16.93
CA GLU A 129 21.27 14.67 -17.67
C GLU A 129 22.47 14.32 -16.76
N GLY A 130 23.04 13.13 -16.93
CA GLY A 130 24.12 12.62 -16.09
C GLY A 130 23.72 12.23 -14.66
N SER A 131 22.42 12.25 -14.32
CA SER A 131 21.94 11.89 -12.97
C SER A 131 22.29 10.46 -12.60
N GLN A 132 22.20 9.51 -13.54
CA GLN A 132 22.53 8.10 -13.29
C GLN A 132 23.98 7.93 -12.81
N ASP A 133 24.95 8.58 -13.47
CA ASP A 133 26.36 8.50 -13.08
C ASP A 133 26.64 9.19 -11.75
N ARG A 134 25.95 10.29 -11.45
CA ARG A 134 26.01 10.94 -10.12
C ARG A 134 25.46 10.01 -9.03
N LYS A 135 24.31 9.36 -9.26
CA LYS A 135 23.74 8.35 -8.34
C LYS A 135 24.75 7.21 -8.11
N ILE A 136 25.31 6.65 -9.17
CA ILE A 136 26.34 5.59 -9.10
C ILE A 136 27.54 6.05 -8.27
N SER A 137 28.01 7.28 -8.48
CA SER A 137 29.17 7.84 -7.77
C SER A 137 28.91 7.98 -6.26
N LEU A 138 27.76 8.52 -5.88
CA LEU A 138 27.36 8.69 -4.47
C LEU A 138 27.22 7.36 -3.74
N ILE A 139 26.66 6.35 -4.41
CA ILE A 139 26.52 5.00 -3.84
C ILE A 139 27.89 4.33 -3.74
N ALA A 140 28.72 4.44 -4.79
CA ALA A 140 30.07 3.88 -4.78
C ALA A 140 30.92 4.49 -3.65
N GLU A 141 30.82 5.80 -3.40
CA GLU A 141 31.49 6.48 -2.28
C GLU A 141 31.18 5.83 -0.92
N LEU A 142 29.89 5.50 -0.68
CA LEU A 142 29.48 4.80 0.54
C LEU A 142 30.07 3.40 0.59
N LEU A 143 29.98 2.62 -0.48
CA LEU A 143 30.46 1.25 -0.54
C LEU A 143 31.99 1.15 -0.40
N THR A 144 32.74 2.13 -0.91
CA THR A 144 34.20 2.19 -0.74
C THR A 144 34.57 2.35 0.73
N ASN A 145 33.81 3.10 1.53
CA ASN A 145 34.08 3.30 2.96
C ASN A 145 33.44 2.25 3.88
N ALA A 146 32.50 1.44 3.36
CA ALA A 146 31.76 0.45 4.14
C ALA A 146 32.60 -0.77 4.54
N SER A 147 32.27 -1.35 5.70
CA SER A 147 32.54 -2.76 6.02
C SER A 147 31.68 -3.68 5.13
N PRO A 148 32.00 -4.99 5.03
CA PRO A 148 31.17 -5.95 4.30
C PRO A 148 29.70 -5.94 4.75
N GLU A 149 29.47 -5.93 6.07
CA GLU A 149 28.13 -5.95 6.66
C GLU A 149 27.41 -4.62 6.44
N GLU A 150 28.11 -3.49 6.50
CA GLU A 150 27.56 -2.18 6.16
C GLU A 150 27.13 -2.12 4.69
N ALA A 151 27.97 -2.62 3.78
CA ALA A 151 27.67 -2.67 2.35
C ALA A 151 26.39 -3.45 2.05
N LYS A 152 26.18 -4.60 2.74
CA LYS A 152 24.95 -5.39 2.64
C LYS A 152 23.71 -4.54 2.88
N TYR A 153 23.67 -3.82 3.99
CA TYR A 153 22.48 -3.06 4.37
C TYR A 153 22.36 -1.73 3.63
N ILE A 154 23.46 -1.11 3.20
CA ILE A 154 23.41 0.05 2.28
C ILE A 154 22.73 -0.36 0.98
N VAL A 155 23.19 -1.43 0.33
CA VAL A 155 22.60 -1.91 -0.93
C VAL A 155 21.13 -2.30 -0.76
N ARG A 156 20.80 -3.02 0.31
CA ARG A 156 19.40 -3.35 0.60
C ARG A 156 18.54 -2.11 0.88
N THR A 157 19.08 -1.06 1.48
CA THR A 157 18.35 0.21 1.67
C THR A 157 18.15 0.95 0.35
N VAL A 158 19.20 1.02 -0.48
CA VAL A 158 19.15 1.67 -1.81
C VAL A 158 18.09 1.03 -2.72
N LEU A 159 17.97 -0.30 -2.65
CA LEU A 159 16.99 -1.07 -3.40
C LEU A 159 15.61 -1.14 -2.71
N GLU A 160 15.43 -0.47 -1.56
CA GLU A 160 14.18 -0.48 -0.78
C GLU A 160 13.75 -1.89 -0.31
N GLU A 161 14.73 -2.78 -0.14
CA GLU A 161 14.57 -4.19 0.24
C GLU A 161 15.34 -4.52 1.54
N LEU A 162 15.22 -3.68 2.57
CA LEU A 162 16.01 -3.81 3.81
C LEU A 162 15.88 -5.19 4.50
N ARG A 163 14.68 -5.81 4.40
CA ARG A 163 14.40 -7.20 4.82
C ARG A 163 14.73 -7.54 6.29
N ILE A 164 14.66 -6.57 7.20
CA ILE A 164 14.86 -6.79 8.66
C ILE A 164 13.55 -7.15 9.40
N GLY A 165 12.42 -7.15 8.69
CA GLY A 165 11.11 -7.49 9.25
C GLY A 165 10.65 -6.51 10.34
N VAL A 166 10.85 -5.21 10.09
CA VAL A 166 10.34 -4.11 10.91
C VAL A 166 9.20 -3.45 10.14
N ALA A 167 7.98 -3.65 10.63
CA ALA A 167 6.78 -2.97 10.15
C ALA A 167 6.47 -1.75 11.02
N GLU A 168 5.57 -0.88 10.56
CA GLU A 168 5.16 0.34 11.27
C GLU A 168 4.65 0.05 12.69
N GLY A 169 3.87 -1.02 12.88
CA GLY A 169 3.41 -1.43 14.21
C GLY A 169 4.55 -1.85 15.16
N ILE A 170 5.63 -2.46 14.66
CA ILE A 170 6.80 -2.79 15.49
C ILE A 170 7.51 -1.51 15.94
N LEU A 171 7.63 -0.54 15.04
CA LEU A 171 8.29 0.73 15.35
C LEU A 171 7.47 1.58 16.33
N ARG A 172 6.14 1.64 16.14
CA ARG A 172 5.19 2.24 17.08
C ARG A 172 5.35 1.65 18.49
N ASP A 173 5.27 0.33 18.61
CA ASP A 173 5.36 -0.38 19.89
C ASP A 173 6.76 -0.20 20.52
N ALA A 174 7.83 -0.11 19.71
CA ALA A 174 9.18 0.14 20.19
C ALA A 174 9.38 1.57 20.72
N ILE A 175 8.78 2.59 20.08
CA ILE A 175 8.79 3.97 20.57
C ILE A 175 8.04 4.07 21.89
N ALA A 176 6.85 3.46 21.96
CA ALA A 176 6.06 3.35 23.19
C ALA A 176 6.88 2.74 24.34
N LEU A 177 7.52 1.60 24.08
CA LEU A 177 8.36 0.92 25.07
C LEU A 177 9.61 1.72 25.46
N ALA A 178 10.30 2.36 24.50
CA ALA A 178 11.54 3.09 24.76
C ALA A 178 11.36 4.26 25.72
N TYR A 179 10.22 4.96 25.58
CA TYR A 179 9.95 6.20 26.31
C TYR A 179 8.85 6.06 27.36
N ASN A 180 8.42 4.83 27.67
CA ASN A 180 7.38 4.52 28.65
C ASN A 180 6.07 5.29 28.41
N ILE A 181 5.58 5.22 27.17
CA ILE A 181 4.34 5.85 26.71
C ILE A 181 3.36 4.76 26.29
N ASP A 182 2.07 4.95 26.53
CA ASP A 182 1.04 4.03 26.01
C ASP A 182 1.03 4.01 24.48
N VAL A 183 0.77 2.82 23.92
CA VAL A 183 0.80 2.60 22.46
C VAL A 183 -0.21 3.49 21.74
N ASP A 184 -1.39 3.70 22.33
CA ASP A 184 -2.47 4.50 21.75
C ASP A 184 -2.07 5.98 21.58
N THR A 185 -1.31 6.54 22.53
CA THR A 185 -0.78 7.92 22.42
C THR A 185 0.27 8.03 21.32
N VAL A 186 1.12 7.02 21.14
CA VAL A 186 2.09 6.97 20.03
C VAL A 186 1.37 6.81 18.70
N GLU A 187 0.34 5.95 18.65
CA GLU A 187 -0.52 5.74 17.49
C GLU A 187 -1.27 7.01 17.10
N TYR A 188 -1.87 7.70 18.06
CA TYR A 188 -2.53 9.00 17.86
C TYR A 188 -1.58 10.02 17.22
N ALA A 189 -0.36 10.16 17.74
CA ALA A 189 0.60 11.08 17.18
C ALA A 189 1.10 10.67 15.80
N TRP A 190 1.32 9.38 15.57
CA TRP A 190 1.67 8.86 14.25
C TRP A 190 0.54 9.07 13.24
N ASN A 191 -0.71 8.89 13.64
CA ASN A 191 -1.87 9.12 12.79
C ASN A 191 -1.95 10.56 12.28
N ILE A 192 -1.49 11.53 13.07
CA ILE A 192 -1.50 12.96 12.71
C ILE A 192 -0.24 13.38 11.97
N LEU A 193 0.93 12.87 12.37
CA LEU A 193 2.22 13.32 11.81
C LEU A 193 2.64 12.52 10.59
N SER A 194 2.17 11.28 10.45
CA SER A 194 2.58 10.30 9.43
C SER A 194 4.10 10.11 9.31
N ASP A 195 4.85 10.42 10.38
CA ASP A 195 6.30 10.41 10.42
C ASP A 195 6.82 9.94 11.78
N PHE A 196 7.32 8.71 11.83
CA PHE A 196 7.87 8.14 13.07
C PHE A 196 9.12 8.86 13.56
N ALA A 197 9.89 9.54 12.70
CA ALA A 197 11.06 10.29 13.15
C ALA A 197 10.62 11.51 13.97
N GLU A 198 9.55 12.20 13.55
CA GLU A 198 8.94 13.30 14.32
C GLU A 198 8.28 12.79 15.60
N VAL A 199 7.55 11.66 15.54
CA VAL A 199 6.95 11.02 16.72
C VAL A 199 8.02 10.63 17.73
N ALA A 200 9.09 9.94 17.33
CA ALA A 200 10.16 9.51 18.22
C ALA A 200 10.89 10.71 18.85
N LYS A 201 11.09 11.79 18.09
CA LYS A 201 11.67 13.04 18.59
C LYS A 201 10.80 13.68 19.67
N ILE A 202 9.49 13.79 19.45
CA ILE A 202 8.55 14.35 20.43
C ILE A 202 8.47 13.44 21.66
N ALA A 203 8.38 12.12 21.46
CA ALA A 203 8.36 11.14 22.55
C ALA A 203 9.61 11.26 23.45
N SER A 204 10.79 11.39 22.84
CA SER A 204 12.06 11.53 23.54
C SER A 204 12.15 12.82 24.37
N LYS A 205 11.66 13.95 23.84
CA LYS A 205 11.81 15.28 24.46
C LYS A 205 10.68 15.68 25.39
N MET A 206 9.46 15.39 24.99
CA MET A 206 8.23 15.92 25.60
C MET A 206 7.35 14.81 26.18
N GLY A 207 7.76 13.55 26.00
CA GLY A 207 7.06 12.38 26.52
C GLY A 207 5.61 12.29 26.04
N ARG A 208 4.78 11.66 26.88
CA ARG A 208 3.35 11.45 26.62
C ARG A 208 2.59 12.76 26.33
N GLN A 209 2.88 13.82 27.08
CA GLN A 209 2.14 15.08 26.95
C GLN A 209 2.42 15.78 25.62
N GLY A 210 3.67 15.71 25.13
CA GLY A 210 4.02 16.23 23.81
C GLY A 210 3.25 15.52 22.69
N LEU A 211 3.16 14.19 22.76
CA LEU A 211 2.44 13.40 21.75
C LEU A 211 0.93 13.64 21.77
N LYS A 212 0.31 13.85 22.93
CA LYS A 212 -1.12 14.19 23.03
C LYS A 212 -1.47 15.56 22.43
N ASN A 213 -0.51 16.48 22.38
CA ASN A 213 -0.72 17.85 21.93
C ASN A 213 -0.36 18.09 20.46
N VAL A 214 0.01 17.04 19.71
CA VAL A 214 0.33 17.16 18.29
C VAL A 214 -0.91 17.59 17.50
N LYS A 215 -0.69 18.44 16.50
CA LYS A 215 -1.73 18.94 15.60
C LYS A 215 -1.35 18.66 14.16
N PRO A 216 -2.34 18.50 13.25
CA PRO A 216 -2.08 18.42 11.82
C PRO A 216 -1.29 19.64 11.35
N LYS A 217 -0.35 19.41 10.43
CA LYS A 217 0.38 20.48 9.74
C LYS A 217 0.01 20.44 8.26
N LEU A 218 -0.48 21.55 7.72
CA LEU A 218 -0.86 21.63 6.30
C LEU A 218 0.35 21.30 5.41
N GLY A 219 0.12 20.51 4.35
CA GLY A 219 1.18 19.94 3.52
C GLY A 219 1.86 18.69 4.10
N LYS A 220 1.42 18.18 5.26
CA LYS A 220 1.74 16.84 5.76
C LYS A 220 0.44 16.05 5.94
N PRO A 221 0.26 14.92 5.26
CA PRO A 221 -0.98 14.17 5.34
C PRO A 221 -1.12 13.45 6.68
N ILE A 222 -2.37 13.27 7.08
CA ILE A 222 -2.76 12.44 8.21
C ILE A 222 -3.19 11.06 7.71
N GLN A 223 -3.10 10.03 8.56
CA GLN A 223 -3.71 8.74 8.28
C GLN A 223 -5.22 8.92 8.08
N MET A 224 -5.83 8.07 7.25
CA MET A 224 -7.24 8.20 6.91
C MET A 224 -8.09 7.18 7.68
N MET A 225 -9.30 7.57 8.08
CA MET A 225 -10.35 6.67 8.56
C MET A 225 -10.78 5.70 7.47
N LEU A 226 -10.88 4.41 7.73
CA LEU A 226 -11.19 3.37 6.73
C LEU A 226 -12.51 2.67 7.08
N GLY A 227 -13.34 2.47 6.06
CA GLY A 227 -14.59 1.71 6.22
C GLY A 227 -14.37 0.20 6.36
N VAL A 228 -15.16 -0.42 7.23
CA VAL A 228 -15.24 -1.88 7.38
C VAL A 228 -16.29 -2.45 6.42
N ALA A 229 -16.11 -3.67 5.92
CA ALA A 229 -17.13 -4.31 5.10
C ALA A 229 -18.31 -4.74 5.99
N ALA A 230 -19.54 -4.40 5.59
CA ALA A 230 -20.75 -4.95 6.19
C ALA A 230 -21.28 -6.10 5.34
N LYS A 231 -21.98 -7.07 5.96
CA LYS A 231 -22.63 -8.15 5.22
C LYS A 231 -23.94 -7.68 4.61
N SER A 232 -24.66 -6.79 5.30
CA SER A 232 -25.94 -6.26 4.81
C SER A 232 -26.25 -4.86 5.36
N ILE A 233 -27.24 -4.19 4.77
CA ILE A 233 -27.76 -2.89 5.23
C ILE A 233 -28.37 -3.02 6.63
N GLU A 234 -29.12 -4.10 6.87
CA GLU A 234 -29.84 -4.37 8.12
C GLU A 234 -28.90 -4.65 9.28
N GLU A 235 -27.75 -5.26 9.04
CA GLU A 235 -26.71 -5.44 10.05
C GLU A 235 -26.26 -4.09 10.63
N VAL A 236 -25.95 -3.13 9.76
CA VAL A 236 -25.50 -1.79 10.18
C VAL A 236 -26.62 -1.04 10.90
N LEU A 237 -27.85 -1.09 10.38
CA LEU A 237 -28.99 -0.35 10.93
C LEU A 237 -29.56 -0.93 12.23
N ARG A 238 -29.24 -2.20 12.56
CA ARG A 238 -29.54 -2.77 13.88
C ARG A 238 -28.70 -2.11 14.97
N GLU A 239 -27.45 -1.79 14.68
CA GLU A 239 -26.52 -1.14 15.62
C GLU A 239 -26.64 0.39 15.62
N TYR A 240 -26.78 1.02 14.45
CA TYR A 240 -26.75 2.48 14.30
C TYR A 240 -28.03 3.00 13.66
N ARG A 241 -28.77 3.81 14.43
CA ARG A 241 -30.05 4.40 13.97
C ARG A 241 -29.88 5.74 13.25
N HIS A 242 -28.86 6.52 13.59
CA HIS A 242 -28.56 7.81 12.95
C HIS A 242 -27.42 7.61 11.96
N VAL A 243 -27.78 7.43 10.68
CA VAL A 243 -26.80 7.19 9.63
C VAL A 243 -27.01 8.12 8.44
N VAL A 244 -25.90 8.43 7.78
CA VAL A 244 -25.90 8.96 6.43
C VAL A 244 -25.39 7.88 5.48
N VAL A 245 -26.06 7.75 4.35
CA VAL A 245 -25.67 6.85 3.27
C VAL A 245 -25.15 7.69 2.13
N GLU A 246 -23.95 7.37 1.65
CA GLU A 246 -23.31 8.04 0.52
C GLU A 246 -23.00 7.03 -0.58
N PHE A 247 -22.84 7.51 -1.82
CA PHE A 247 -22.26 6.69 -2.87
C PHE A 247 -20.84 6.24 -2.48
N LYS A 248 -20.55 4.98 -2.77
CA LYS A 248 -19.18 4.46 -2.75
C LYS A 248 -18.61 4.63 -4.16
N TYR A 249 -17.96 5.76 -4.37
CA TYR A 249 -17.38 6.12 -5.66
C TYR A 249 -16.31 5.11 -6.16
N ASP A 250 -16.30 4.84 -7.47
CA ASP A 250 -15.22 4.11 -8.17
C ASP A 250 -14.11 5.10 -8.60
N GLY A 251 -13.24 5.42 -7.65
CA GLY A 251 -12.20 6.43 -7.83
C GLY A 251 -10.95 6.14 -7.01
N PHE A 252 -10.19 7.20 -6.70
CA PHE A 252 -9.23 7.13 -5.61
C PHE A 252 -9.54 8.20 -4.56
N ARG A 253 -9.41 7.78 -3.31
CA ARG A 253 -9.51 8.66 -2.17
C ARG A 253 -8.39 9.68 -2.15
N ALA A 254 -8.79 10.94 -2.01
CA ALA A 254 -7.92 12.09 -1.90
C ALA A 254 -8.15 12.83 -0.57
N GLN A 255 -7.06 13.17 0.10
CA GLN A 255 -7.03 14.10 1.23
C GLN A 255 -6.45 15.42 0.75
N ILE A 256 -7.26 16.47 0.83
CA ILE A 256 -6.95 17.80 0.31
C ILE A 256 -6.60 18.70 1.48
N HIS A 257 -5.40 19.28 1.43
CA HIS A 257 -4.99 20.33 2.36
C HIS A 257 -5.06 21.65 1.62
N LYS A 258 -5.67 22.66 2.25
CA LYS A 258 -5.69 24.03 1.75
C LYS A 258 -5.05 24.98 2.76
N LYS A 259 -4.22 25.89 2.27
CA LYS A 259 -3.73 27.09 2.98
C LYS A 259 -3.71 28.28 2.02
N GLY A 260 -4.70 29.17 2.10
CA GLY A 260 -4.93 30.22 1.12
C GLY A 260 -5.03 29.61 -0.29
N ASN A 261 -4.17 30.04 -1.21
CA ASN A 261 -4.12 29.49 -2.57
C ASN A 261 -3.26 28.23 -2.74
N LYS A 262 -2.61 27.75 -1.68
CA LYS A 262 -1.77 26.55 -1.74
C LYS A 262 -2.61 25.31 -1.43
N ILE A 263 -2.65 24.39 -2.38
CA ILE A 263 -3.37 23.12 -2.29
C ILE A 263 -2.36 21.99 -2.32
N TRP A 264 -2.60 20.97 -1.48
CA TRP A 264 -1.94 19.68 -1.58
C TRP A 264 -3.00 18.58 -1.70
N ILE A 265 -2.71 17.57 -2.50
CA ILE A 265 -3.58 16.43 -2.74
C ILE A 265 -2.78 15.18 -2.41
N PHE A 266 -3.22 14.42 -1.41
CA PHE A 266 -2.58 13.18 -1.00
C PHE A 266 -3.48 11.99 -1.34
N SER A 267 -2.90 10.95 -1.93
CA SER A 267 -3.60 9.70 -2.20
C SER A 267 -3.87 8.91 -0.90
N ARG A 268 -4.65 7.84 -0.99
CA ARG A 268 -4.83 6.88 0.12
C ARG A 268 -3.52 6.35 0.71
N ARG A 269 -2.45 6.25 -0.09
CA ARG A 269 -1.12 5.81 0.36
C ARG A 269 -0.27 6.95 0.93
N LEU A 270 -0.87 8.14 1.02
CA LEU A 270 -0.29 9.40 1.45
C LEU A 270 0.72 9.99 0.45
N GLU A 271 0.83 9.41 -0.74
CA GLU A 271 1.64 9.95 -1.84
C GLU A 271 1.08 11.31 -2.25
N ASN A 272 1.96 12.31 -2.38
CA ASN A 272 1.56 13.60 -2.89
C ASN A 272 1.33 13.50 -4.41
N VAL A 273 0.08 13.73 -4.81
CA VAL A 273 -0.37 13.68 -6.20
C VAL A 273 -0.79 15.05 -6.74
N THR A 274 -0.39 16.13 -6.08
CA THR A 274 -0.85 17.50 -6.39
C THR A 274 -0.56 17.88 -7.85
N SER A 275 0.65 17.56 -8.35
CA SER A 275 1.07 17.91 -9.71
C SER A 275 0.29 17.18 -10.81
N GLN A 276 -0.32 16.03 -10.49
CA GLN A 276 -1.13 15.23 -11.43
C GLN A 276 -2.54 15.79 -11.62
N PHE A 277 -3.00 16.62 -10.69
CA PHE A 277 -4.39 17.12 -10.63
C PHE A 277 -4.49 18.65 -10.60
N PRO A 278 -3.90 19.38 -11.57
CA PRO A 278 -3.94 20.85 -11.58
C PRO A 278 -5.35 21.42 -11.73
N ASP A 279 -6.25 20.71 -12.43
CA ASP A 279 -7.68 21.05 -12.53
C ASP A 279 -8.42 20.95 -11.19
N ILE A 280 -8.14 19.93 -10.38
CA ILE A 280 -8.68 19.80 -9.01
C ILE A 280 -8.05 20.83 -8.08
N VAL A 281 -6.76 21.12 -8.21
CA VAL A 281 -6.11 22.21 -7.46
C VAL A 281 -6.85 23.52 -7.69
N GLU A 282 -7.14 23.85 -8.94
CA GLU A 282 -7.86 25.07 -9.29
C GLU A 282 -9.31 25.06 -8.79
N ALA A 283 -10.02 23.94 -8.93
CA ALA A 283 -11.36 23.77 -8.37
C ALA A 283 -11.37 23.99 -6.84
N CYS A 284 -10.41 23.43 -6.11
CA CYS A 284 -10.28 23.59 -4.67
C CYS A 284 -10.03 25.03 -4.24
N LYS A 285 -9.19 25.79 -4.97
CA LYS A 285 -8.96 27.22 -4.66
C LYS A 285 -10.25 28.03 -4.74
N ASN A 286 -11.03 27.80 -5.78
CA ASN A 286 -12.22 28.59 -6.10
C ASN A 286 -13.45 28.16 -5.28
N SER A 287 -13.59 26.85 -5.03
CA SER A 287 -14.80 26.23 -4.47
C SER A 287 -14.73 25.99 -2.96
N LEU A 288 -13.54 25.88 -2.35
CA LEU A 288 -13.40 25.78 -0.89
C LEU A 288 -13.23 27.18 -0.30
N LYS A 289 -14.16 27.66 0.52
CA LYS A 289 -14.15 29.02 1.09
C LYS A 289 -13.36 29.18 2.39
N ALA A 290 -12.80 28.09 2.92
CA ALA A 290 -11.93 28.14 4.09
C ALA A 290 -10.52 28.69 3.75
N GLU A 291 -9.88 29.39 4.68
CA GLU A 291 -8.48 29.81 4.54
C GLU A 291 -7.55 28.61 4.78
N GLU A 292 -7.81 27.83 5.83
CA GLU A 292 -7.06 26.62 6.14
C GLU A 292 -8.02 25.45 6.38
N CYS A 293 -7.86 24.34 5.65
CA CYS A 293 -8.65 23.14 5.91
C CYS A 293 -7.95 21.84 5.49
N ILE A 294 -8.40 20.74 6.09
CA ILE A 294 -8.13 19.38 5.60
C ILE A 294 -9.48 18.72 5.36
N VAL A 295 -9.78 18.43 4.09
CA VAL A 295 -11.01 17.75 3.64
C VAL A 295 -10.66 16.45 2.94
N GLU A 296 -11.59 15.51 2.95
CA GLU A 296 -11.43 14.22 2.29
C GLU A 296 -12.56 13.99 1.28
N GLY A 297 -12.21 13.38 0.16
CA GLY A 297 -13.13 13.07 -0.92
C GLY A 297 -12.64 11.95 -1.81
N GLU A 298 -13.45 11.60 -2.80
CA GLU A 298 -13.04 10.71 -3.88
C GLU A 298 -12.84 11.52 -5.17
N ILE A 299 -11.72 11.33 -5.84
CA ILE A 299 -11.51 11.78 -7.21
C ILE A 299 -11.82 10.62 -8.13
N TRP A 300 -12.69 10.83 -9.11
CA TRP A 300 -13.13 9.82 -10.07
C TRP A 300 -13.18 10.41 -11.47
N ALA A 301 -13.04 9.56 -12.49
CA ALA A 301 -13.07 9.99 -13.88
C ALA A 301 -14.52 10.18 -14.33
N VAL A 302 -14.74 11.23 -15.14
CA VAL A 302 -16.07 11.56 -15.66
C VAL A 302 -16.05 11.79 -17.18
N ASP A 303 -17.20 11.63 -17.83
CA ASP A 303 -17.43 12.08 -19.20
C ASP A 303 -17.84 13.57 -19.26
N GLU A 304 -18.10 14.08 -20.46
CA GLU A 304 -18.51 15.48 -20.68
C GLU A 304 -19.87 15.82 -20.05
N LYS A 305 -20.70 14.81 -19.78
CA LYS A 305 -22.01 14.94 -19.13
C LYS A 305 -21.93 14.78 -17.61
N GLY A 306 -20.74 14.49 -17.07
CA GLY A 306 -20.51 14.23 -15.64
C GLY A 306 -20.80 12.79 -15.21
N ASN A 307 -20.97 11.85 -16.15
CA ASN A 307 -21.19 10.45 -15.83
C ASN A 307 -19.86 9.74 -15.50
N PRO A 308 -19.90 8.69 -14.66
CA PRO A 308 -18.75 7.87 -14.32
C PRO A 308 -17.99 7.32 -15.51
N LYS A 309 -16.67 7.27 -15.35
CA LYS A 309 -15.80 6.40 -16.13
C LYS A 309 -15.06 5.43 -15.22
N PRO A 310 -14.74 4.22 -15.70
CA PRO A 310 -14.05 3.21 -14.90
C PRO A 310 -12.72 3.69 -14.31
N PHE A 311 -12.41 3.27 -13.09
CA PHE A 311 -11.18 3.62 -12.38
C PHE A 311 -9.88 3.33 -13.17
N GLN A 312 -9.87 2.29 -14.02
CA GLN A 312 -8.71 1.95 -14.83
C GLN A 312 -8.24 3.11 -15.71
N LEU A 313 -9.16 3.94 -16.22
CA LEU A 313 -8.81 5.16 -16.95
C LEU A 313 -8.13 6.17 -16.02
N LEU A 314 -8.68 6.40 -14.83
CA LEU A 314 -8.12 7.33 -13.85
C LEU A 314 -6.72 6.93 -13.38
N SER A 315 -6.44 5.63 -13.24
CA SER A 315 -5.13 5.11 -12.82
C SER A 315 -3.99 5.57 -13.73
N GLN A 316 -4.25 5.81 -15.02
CA GLN A 316 -3.26 6.31 -15.98
C GLN A 316 -2.78 7.72 -15.61
N ARG A 317 -3.62 8.49 -14.90
CA ARG A 317 -3.35 9.85 -14.49
C ARG A 317 -2.57 9.93 -13.18
N ILE A 318 -2.91 9.10 -12.18
CA ILE A 318 -2.30 9.08 -10.85
C ILE A 318 -0.78 8.86 -10.91
N HIS A 319 -0.32 7.99 -11.80
CA HIS A 319 1.10 7.64 -11.93
C HIS A 319 1.87 8.48 -12.97
N ARG A 320 1.20 9.42 -13.65
CA ARG A 320 1.83 10.19 -14.73
C ARG A 320 2.66 11.33 -14.15
N LYS A 321 3.89 11.51 -14.67
CA LYS A 321 4.78 12.63 -14.31
C LYS A 321 5.04 13.61 -15.46
N TYR A 322 4.63 13.29 -16.69
CA TYR A 322 4.84 14.09 -17.91
C TYR A 322 3.53 14.22 -18.71
N ASP A 323 3.43 15.22 -19.58
CA ASP A 323 2.23 15.49 -20.41
C ASP A 323 0.92 15.66 -19.59
N ILE A 324 0.99 16.24 -18.40
CA ILE A 324 -0.15 16.33 -17.49
C ILE A 324 -1.36 17.05 -18.13
N HIS A 325 -1.12 18.13 -18.87
CA HIS A 325 -2.18 18.88 -19.56
C HIS A 325 -2.97 18.03 -20.56
N LYS A 326 -2.29 17.19 -21.35
CA LYS A 326 -2.96 16.25 -22.28
C LYS A 326 -3.80 15.22 -21.52
N MET A 327 -3.35 14.79 -20.33
CA MET A 327 -4.12 13.87 -19.49
C MET A 327 -5.34 14.51 -18.85
N VAL A 328 -5.27 15.79 -18.49
CA VAL A 328 -6.42 16.55 -17.98
C VAL A 328 -7.54 16.61 -19.02
N GLU A 329 -7.19 16.88 -20.28
CA GLU A 329 -8.15 16.92 -21.40
C GLU A 329 -8.71 15.54 -21.71
N LYS A 330 -7.84 14.52 -21.81
CA LYS A 330 -8.24 13.15 -22.16
C LYS A 330 -9.07 12.47 -21.07
N ILE A 331 -8.76 12.77 -19.80
CA ILE A 331 -9.35 12.12 -18.62
C ILE A 331 -9.85 13.20 -17.65
N PRO A 332 -11.01 13.81 -17.95
CA PRO A 332 -11.67 14.71 -17.02
C PRO A 332 -12.00 13.99 -15.73
N VAL A 333 -11.83 14.68 -14.60
CA VAL A 333 -12.17 14.16 -13.27
C VAL A 333 -13.07 15.13 -12.52
N GLN A 334 -13.72 14.61 -11.48
CA GLN A 334 -14.49 15.36 -10.47
C GLN A 334 -14.04 14.91 -9.07
N LEU A 335 -14.02 15.83 -8.12
CA LEU A 335 -13.79 15.58 -6.69
C LEU A 335 -15.13 15.61 -5.94
N ASN A 336 -15.44 14.55 -5.20
CA ASN A 336 -16.62 14.47 -4.34
C ASN A 336 -16.21 14.39 -2.86
N LEU A 337 -16.42 15.47 -2.12
CA LEU A 337 -16.02 15.61 -0.73
C LEU A 337 -17.04 14.99 0.23
N PHE A 338 -16.54 14.27 1.24
CA PHE A 338 -17.38 13.54 2.20
C PHE A 338 -17.02 13.76 3.67
N ASP A 339 -15.88 14.38 4.01
CA ASP A 339 -15.54 14.72 5.39
C ASP A 339 -14.59 15.93 5.48
N ILE A 340 -14.53 16.54 6.66
CA ILE A 340 -13.59 17.59 7.05
C ILE A 340 -13.04 17.29 8.43
N VAL A 341 -11.72 17.40 8.60
CA VAL A 341 -11.04 17.00 9.84
C VAL A 341 -10.21 18.10 10.48
N PHE A 342 -10.01 19.20 9.76
CA PHE A 342 -9.34 20.40 10.24
C PHE A 342 -9.92 21.63 9.54
N LEU A 343 -10.16 22.70 10.29
CA LEU A 343 -10.68 23.96 9.78
C LEU A 343 -10.12 25.14 10.59
N ASN A 344 -9.40 26.06 9.93
CA ASN A 344 -8.91 27.32 10.48
C ASN A 344 -8.26 27.20 11.87
N GLY A 345 -7.36 26.22 12.04
CA GLY A 345 -6.65 25.97 13.31
C GLY A 345 -7.36 25.02 14.29
N GLU A 346 -8.62 24.69 14.05
CA GLU A 346 -9.40 23.74 14.85
C GLU A 346 -9.24 22.31 14.31
N VAL A 347 -8.94 21.37 15.21
CA VAL A 347 -8.88 19.94 14.92
C VAL A 347 -10.24 19.32 15.24
N LEU A 348 -10.84 18.62 14.26
CA LEU A 348 -12.25 18.19 14.33
C LEU A 348 -12.42 16.70 14.65
N PHE A 349 -11.35 15.95 14.95
CA PHE A 349 -11.41 14.50 15.09
C PHE A 349 -12.42 14.02 16.13
N SER A 350 -12.56 14.73 17.26
CA SER A 350 -13.48 14.37 18.32
C SER A 350 -14.93 14.77 18.05
N LYS A 351 -15.19 15.65 17.06
CA LYS A 351 -16.55 16.06 16.73
C LYS A 351 -17.28 14.92 16.02
N PRO A 352 -18.56 14.68 16.33
CA PRO A 352 -19.41 13.74 15.58
C PRO A 352 -19.46 14.06 14.08
N LEU A 353 -19.63 13.04 13.24
CA LEU A 353 -19.69 13.20 11.78
C LEU A 353 -20.76 14.21 11.35
N LYS A 354 -21.92 14.26 12.01
CA LYS A 354 -22.97 15.27 11.73
C LYS A 354 -22.46 16.71 11.83
N GLU A 355 -21.62 17.01 12.81
CA GLU A 355 -21.04 18.35 13.00
C GLU A 355 -19.98 18.65 11.94
N ARG A 356 -19.12 17.66 11.64
CA ARG A 356 -18.11 17.80 10.59
C ARG A 356 -18.75 18.04 9.23
N ARG A 357 -19.80 17.29 8.88
CA ARG A 357 -20.57 17.49 7.64
C ARG A 357 -21.17 18.88 7.54
N LYS A 358 -21.76 19.39 8.62
CA LYS A 358 -22.30 20.75 8.66
C LYS A 358 -21.21 21.79 8.34
N LEU A 359 -20.02 21.64 8.92
CA LEU A 359 -18.87 22.51 8.63
C LEU A 359 -18.40 22.37 7.17
N LEU A 360 -18.34 21.14 6.66
CA LEU A 360 -17.98 20.89 5.26
C LEU A 360 -18.94 21.60 4.30
N PHE A 361 -20.25 21.49 4.53
CA PHE A 361 -21.27 22.12 3.68
C PHE A 361 -21.18 23.65 3.69
N GLN A 362 -20.79 24.25 4.81
CA GLN A 362 -20.62 25.70 4.92
C GLN A 362 -19.43 26.24 4.12
N ILE A 363 -18.41 25.42 3.88
CA ILE A 363 -17.18 25.86 3.20
C ILE A 363 -17.11 25.42 1.74
N VAL A 364 -18.05 24.61 1.24
CA VAL A 364 -18.06 24.10 -0.12
C VAL A 364 -19.08 24.85 -0.97
N GLU A 365 -18.60 25.50 -2.01
CA GLU A 365 -19.43 25.98 -3.13
C GLU A 365 -19.29 24.98 -4.29
N GLU A 366 -20.36 24.25 -4.61
CA GLU A 366 -20.27 23.20 -5.63
C GLU A 366 -20.02 23.75 -7.03
N SER A 367 -19.24 23.00 -7.81
CA SER A 367 -18.96 23.25 -9.22
C SER A 367 -18.96 21.93 -10.00
N ASN A 368 -18.76 22.00 -11.31
CA ASN A 368 -18.63 20.80 -12.14
C ASN A 368 -17.43 19.91 -11.75
N LYS A 369 -16.43 20.47 -11.05
CA LYS A 369 -15.18 19.77 -10.69
C LYS A 369 -15.08 19.43 -9.20
N LEU A 370 -15.84 20.10 -8.34
CA LEU A 370 -15.85 19.85 -6.91
C LEU A 370 -17.29 19.86 -6.41
N LYS A 371 -17.74 18.73 -5.87
CA LYS A 371 -19.07 18.55 -5.30
C LYS A 371 -18.97 17.93 -3.92
N LEU A 372 -20.07 17.96 -3.17
CA LEU A 372 -20.27 17.07 -2.04
C LEU A 372 -20.56 15.65 -2.55
N ALA A 373 -20.31 14.66 -1.70
CA ALA A 373 -20.74 13.29 -1.97
C ALA A 373 -22.27 13.22 -2.01
N GLU A 374 -22.83 12.56 -3.02
CA GLU A 374 -24.26 12.24 -3.11
C GLU A 374 -24.66 11.44 -1.88
N PHE A 375 -25.70 11.87 -1.19
CA PHE A 375 -26.09 11.27 0.07
C PHE A 375 -27.59 11.28 0.33
N ILE A 376 -28.03 10.38 1.21
CA ILE A 376 -29.33 10.42 1.88
C ILE A 376 -29.13 10.21 3.38
N GLU A 377 -29.95 10.87 4.19
CA GLU A 377 -30.00 10.66 5.64
C GLU A 377 -31.32 9.97 5.98
N THR A 378 -31.25 8.66 6.28
CA THR A 378 -32.42 7.84 6.58
C THR A 378 -32.00 6.53 7.24
N ASN A 379 -32.89 5.92 8.01
CA ASN A 379 -32.76 4.56 8.51
C ASN A 379 -33.78 3.59 7.86
N ASP A 380 -34.51 4.07 6.86
CA ASP A 380 -35.43 3.26 6.06
C ASP A 380 -34.65 2.39 5.07
N VAL A 381 -34.67 1.07 5.32
CA VAL A 381 -33.99 0.06 4.51
C VAL A 381 -34.41 0.14 3.04
N LYS A 382 -35.69 0.42 2.74
CA LYS A 382 -36.19 0.45 1.36
C LYS A 382 -35.55 1.60 0.59
N LYS A 383 -35.54 2.80 1.17
CA LYS A 383 -34.88 3.98 0.57
C LYS A 383 -33.38 3.78 0.39
N ILE A 384 -32.73 3.11 1.34
CA ILE A 384 -31.30 2.80 1.24
C ILE A 384 -31.03 1.81 0.10
N ARG A 385 -31.89 0.79 -0.09
CA ARG A 385 -31.77 -0.14 -1.21
C ARG A 385 -32.01 0.53 -2.56
N GLU A 386 -32.99 1.44 -2.66
CA GLU A 386 -33.22 2.26 -3.87
C GLU A 386 -31.99 3.12 -4.19
N PHE A 387 -31.41 3.77 -3.17
CA PHE A 387 -30.19 4.56 -3.32
C PHE A 387 -28.96 3.72 -3.68
N TYR A 388 -28.85 2.51 -3.11
CA TYR A 388 -27.84 1.54 -3.47
C TYR A 388 -27.95 1.09 -4.93
N GLN A 389 -29.16 0.75 -5.39
CA GLN A 389 -29.39 0.37 -6.78
C GLN A 389 -29.04 1.51 -7.73
N ARG A 390 -29.45 2.75 -7.41
CA ARG A 390 -29.07 3.94 -8.19
C ARG A 390 -27.54 4.11 -8.26
N ALA A 391 -26.80 3.81 -7.19
CA ALA A 391 -25.34 3.87 -7.22
C ALA A 391 -24.75 2.85 -8.21
N LEU A 392 -25.29 1.62 -8.23
CA LEU A 392 -24.88 0.56 -9.15
C LEU A 392 -25.27 0.86 -10.61
N ASP A 393 -26.48 1.36 -10.85
CA ASP A 393 -26.96 1.76 -12.19
C ASP A 393 -26.07 2.88 -12.78
N LEU A 394 -25.51 3.72 -11.90
CA LEU A 394 -24.51 4.72 -12.23
C LEU A 394 -23.08 4.17 -12.18
N GLY A 395 -22.85 2.86 -12.24
CA GLY A 395 -21.52 2.25 -12.30
C GLY A 395 -20.59 2.55 -11.10
N GLN A 396 -21.13 2.93 -9.94
CA GLN A 396 -20.35 3.09 -8.71
C GLN A 396 -20.14 1.75 -8.01
N GLU A 397 -19.20 1.68 -7.07
CA GLU A 397 -18.89 0.42 -6.37
C GLU A 397 -19.98 -0.04 -5.38
N GLY A 398 -20.96 0.81 -5.06
CA GLY A 398 -22.01 0.56 -4.08
C GLY A 398 -22.26 1.76 -3.18
N ILE A 399 -22.45 1.54 -1.87
CA ILE A 399 -22.71 2.60 -0.88
C ILE A 399 -21.79 2.53 0.34
N MET A 400 -21.61 3.68 0.98
CA MET A 400 -21.02 3.85 2.29
C MET A 400 -22.13 4.20 3.28
N ILE A 401 -22.34 3.40 4.33
CA ILE A 401 -23.20 3.74 5.46
C ILE A 401 -22.32 4.24 6.60
N LYS A 402 -22.57 5.46 7.09
CA LYS A 402 -21.75 6.11 8.10
C LYS A 402 -22.58 6.48 9.32
N ASN A 403 -22.10 6.12 10.50
CA ASN A 403 -22.70 6.54 11.77
C ASN A 403 -22.49 8.06 11.96
N LEU A 404 -23.58 8.82 12.03
CA LEU A 404 -23.54 10.28 12.16
C LEU A 404 -23.02 10.77 13.51
N ASP A 405 -23.14 9.93 14.55
CA ASP A 405 -22.70 10.27 15.90
C ASP A 405 -21.22 9.90 16.16
N ALA A 406 -20.56 9.22 15.20
CA ALA A 406 -19.20 8.76 15.38
C ALA A 406 -18.15 9.90 15.24
N PRO A 407 -17.10 9.91 16.08
CA PRO A 407 -15.92 10.74 15.85
C PRO A 407 -15.15 10.26 14.61
N TYR A 408 -14.15 11.02 14.19
CA TYR A 408 -13.22 10.57 13.16
C TYR A 408 -12.23 9.56 13.77
N MET A 409 -12.21 8.33 13.24
CA MET A 409 -11.38 7.24 13.76
C MET A 409 -10.37 6.80 12.71
N PHE A 410 -9.09 7.06 12.94
CA PHE A 410 -8.01 6.69 12.03
C PHE A 410 -7.94 5.18 11.74
N GLY A 411 -7.73 4.76 10.50
CA GLY A 411 -7.67 3.33 10.19
C GLY A 411 -9.03 2.63 10.27
N ARG A 412 -9.05 1.31 10.44
CA ARG A 412 -10.30 0.52 10.38
C ARG A 412 -10.88 0.32 11.78
N HIS A 413 -12.04 0.90 12.03
CA HIS A 413 -12.78 0.76 13.29
C HIS A 413 -14.25 0.46 13.04
N VAL A 414 -14.81 -0.44 13.86
CA VAL A 414 -16.26 -0.68 13.97
C VAL A 414 -16.90 0.57 14.59
N GLY A 415 -18.16 0.85 14.26
CA GLY A 415 -18.92 1.99 14.79
C GLY A 415 -18.79 3.28 14.00
N GLY A 416 -17.96 3.28 12.94
CA GLY A 416 -17.72 4.43 12.08
C GLY A 416 -18.37 4.29 10.72
N TRP A 417 -17.58 3.83 9.74
CA TRP A 417 -17.99 3.72 8.34
C TRP A 417 -18.06 2.27 7.90
N TYR A 418 -19.12 1.95 7.17
CA TYR A 418 -19.38 0.63 6.61
C TYR A 418 -19.49 0.74 5.09
N LYS A 419 -18.86 -0.17 4.36
CA LYS A 419 -18.99 -0.28 2.91
C LYS A 419 -19.89 -1.47 2.58
N ILE A 420 -20.83 -1.24 1.68
CA ILE A 420 -21.69 -2.27 1.10
C ILE A 420 -21.44 -2.27 -0.40
N LYS A 421 -21.08 -3.45 -0.90
CA LYS A 421 -20.79 -3.72 -2.30
C LYS A 421 -21.64 -4.89 -2.76
N PRO A 422 -21.82 -5.10 -4.07
CA PRO A 422 -22.40 -6.32 -4.57
C PRO A 422 -21.62 -7.52 -4.03
N THR A 423 -22.34 -8.48 -3.45
CA THR A 423 -21.77 -9.78 -3.14
C THR A 423 -21.56 -10.48 -4.47
N MET A 424 -20.33 -10.50 -4.98
CA MET A 424 -19.98 -11.36 -6.10
C MET A 424 -20.10 -12.80 -5.61
N GLU A 425 -20.80 -13.63 -6.38
CA GLU A 425 -20.82 -15.05 -6.12
C GLU A 425 -19.40 -15.60 -6.26
N ASN A 426 -18.93 -16.37 -5.26
CA ASN A 426 -17.64 -17.04 -5.37
C ASN A 426 -17.67 -18.00 -6.57
N LEU A 427 -16.49 -18.22 -7.14
CA LEU A 427 -16.30 -19.15 -8.23
C LEU A 427 -15.59 -20.41 -7.71
N ASP A 428 -16.06 -21.57 -8.09
CA ASP A 428 -15.40 -22.84 -7.90
C ASP A 428 -14.55 -23.16 -9.13
N LEU A 429 -13.22 -23.09 -8.99
CA LEU A 429 -12.29 -23.19 -10.12
C LEU A 429 -11.28 -24.30 -9.91
N VAL A 430 -10.75 -24.84 -11.01
CA VAL A 430 -9.79 -25.94 -10.96
C VAL A 430 -8.37 -25.40 -10.93
N ILE A 431 -7.51 -26.00 -10.11
CA ILE A 431 -6.07 -25.73 -10.17
C ILE A 431 -5.49 -26.46 -11.39
N ILE A 432 -5.03 -25.68 -12.38
CA ILE A 432 -4.41 -26.19 -13.62
C ILE A 432 -2.88 -26.02 -13.64
N GLY A 433 -2.34 -25.29 -12.66
CA GLY A 433 -0.91 -25.10 -12.50
C GLY A 433 -0.57 -24.27 -11.26
N ALA A 434 0.71 -23.97 -11.10
CA ALA A 434 1.24 -23.19 -9.98
C ALA A 434 2.56 -22.51 -10.35
N GLU A 435 2.97 -21.53 -9.54
CA GLU A 435 4.30 -20.92 -9.60
C GLU A 435 5.05 -21.09 -8.28
N TRP A 436 6.32 -21.47 -8.36
CA TRP A 436 7.22 -21.55 -7.20
C TRP A 436 7.38 -20.17 -6.52
N GLY A 437 7.21 -20.15 -5.20
CA GLY A 437 7.34 -18.97 -4.38
C GLY A 437 8.77 -18.41 -4.33
N THR A 438 8.87 -17.14 -3.94
CA THR A 438 10.16 -16.46 -3.73
C THR A 438 10.30 -16.01 -2.28
N GLY A 439 11.53 -15.66 -1.87
CA GLY A 439 11.79 -15.19 -0.51
C GLY A 439 11.43 -16.22 0.55
N LYS A 440 10.55 -15.87 1.48
CA LYS A 440 10.12 -16.77 2.58
C LYS A 440 9.32 -17.99 2.14
N ARG A 441 8.73 -17.94 0.93
CA ARG A 441 7.93 -19.03 0.35
C ARG A 441 8.73 -19.88 -0.64
N ALA A 442 10.04 -19.70 -0.67
CA ALA A 442 10.92 -20.54 -1.48
C ALA A 442 10.77 -22.00 -1.02
N GLY A 443 10.48 -22.91 -1.96
CA GLY A 443 10.22 -24.33 -1.69
C GLY A 443 8.74 -24.73 -1.64
N TRP A 444 7.81 -23.77 -1.70
CA TRP A 444 6.37 -24.01 -1.86
C TRP A 444 5.82 -23.33 -3.11
N PHE A 445 4.68 -23.78 -3.60
CA PHE A 445 3.92 -23.03 -4.61
C PHE A 445 3.38 -21.74 -4.00
N GLY A 446 3.85 -20.60 -4.49
CA GLY A 446 3.49 -19.27 -3.99
C GLY A 446 2.23 -18.68 -4.64
N SER A 447 1.90 -19.17 -5.84
CA SER A 447 0.72 -18.79 -6.60
C SER A 447 0.15 -20.01 -7.32
N LEU A 448 -1.18 -20.06 -7.48
CA LEU A 448 -1.92 -21.11 -8.18
C LEU A 448 -2.56 -20.56 -9.45
N ILE A 449 -2.48 -21.31 -10.53
CA ILE A 449 -3.12 -21.01 -11.81
C ILE A 449 -4.51 -21.65 -11.81
N LEU A 450 -5.54 -20.84 -11.98
CA LEU A 450 -6.94 -21.24 -11.91
C LEU A 450 -7.53 -21.36 -13.32
N GLY A 451 -8.23 -22.46 -13.56
CA GLY A 451 -8.95 -22.75 -14.80
C GLY A 451 -10.46 -22.85 -14.57
N CYS A 452 -11.23 -22.20 -15.44
CA CYS A 452 -12.67 -22.45 -15.57
C CYS A 452 -12.91 -23.52 -16.62
N ARG A 453 -14.00 -24.27 -16.50
CA ARG A 453 -14.32 -25.32 -17.47
C ARG A 453 -14.92 -24.71 -18.74
N ASP A 454 -14.37 -25.08 -19.89
CA ASP A 454 -15.02 -24.87 -21.18
C ASP A 454 -16.08 -25.96 -21.38
N PRO A 455 -17.38 -25.63 -21.46
CA PRO A 455 -18.42 -26.64 -21.63
C PRO A 455 -18.32 -27.37 -22.98
N ASP A 456 -17.77 -26.72 -24.01
CA ASP A 456 -17.73 -27.26 -25.38
C ASP A 456 -16.59 -28.27 -25.55
N THR A 457 -15.40 -27.92 -25.06
CA THR A 457 -14.19 -28.73 -25.22
C THR A 457 -13.88 -29.61 -24.02
N GLY A 458 -14.44 -29.29 -22.85
CA GLY A 458 -14.09 -29.89 -21.57
C GLY A 458 -12.71 -29.46 -21.04
N GLU A 459 -12.00 -28.58 -21.74
CA GLU A 459 -10.72 -28.06 -21.30
C GLU A 459 -10.88 -27.06 -20.16
N PHE A 460 -9.81 -26.88 -19.37
CA PHE A 460 -9.78 -25.89 -18.31
C PHE A 460 -9.00 -24.66 -18.76
N LEU A 461 -9.70 -23.57 -19.03
CA LEU A 461 -9.14 -22.34 -19.56
C LEU A 461 -8.70 -21.42 -18.43
N GLU A 462 -7.45 -20.97 -18.48
CA GLU A 462 -6.89 -20.06 -17.48
C GLU A 462 -7.75 -18.80 -17.33
N CYS A 463 -8.15 -18.47 -16.10
CA CYS A 463 -8.96 -17.31 -15.79
C CYS A 463 -8.48 -16.54 -14.54
N GLY A 464 -7.43 -17.00 -13.85
CA GLY A 464 -6.91 -16.28 -12.69
C GLY A 464 -5.62 -16.85 -12.12
N MET A 465 -4.90 -16.00 -11.38
CA MET A 465 -3.71 -16.38 -10.62
C MET A 465 -3.91 -16.02 -9.15
N LEU A 466 -3.82 -17.01 -8.27
CA LEU A 466 -4.19 -16.91 -6.86
C LEU A 466 -2.98 -17.13 -5.95
N GLY A 467 -2.57 -16.08 -5.22
CA GLY A 467 -1.48 -16.12 -4.24
C GLY A 467 -1.88 -15.61 -2.85
N THR A 468 -3.18 -15.35 -2.63
CA THR A 468 -3.71 -14.76 -1.41
C THR A 468 -4.84 -15.61 -0.82
N GLY A 469 -5.00 -15.60 0.51
CA GLY A 469 -5.97 -16.44 1.23
C GLY A 469 -5.39 -17.77 1.76
N ILE A 470 -4.35 -18.30 1.12
CA ILE A 470 -3.58 -19.46 1.62
C ILE A 470 -2.67 -19.02 2.77
N LYS A 471 -2.60 -19.82 3.83
CA LYS A 471 -1.85 -19.49 5.05
C LYS A 471 -0.41 -20.01 5.01
N GLU A 472 0.49 -19.35 5.73
CA GLU A 472 1.85 -19.87 5.94
C GLU A 472 1.91 -20.93 7.04
N LYS A 473 0.98 -20.86 8.01
CA LYS A 473 0.79 -21.83 9.10
C LYS A 473 -0.69 -21.88 9.46
N LYS A 474 -1.17 -23.03 9.94
CA LYS A 474 -2.55 -23.16 10.44
C LYS A 474 -2.74 -22.30 11.69
N GLU A 475 -3.71 -21.41 11.63
CA GLU A 475 -4.20 -20.64 12.78
C GLU A 475 -5.57 -21.16 13.24
N SER A 476 -6.31 -21.81 12.34
CA SER A 476 -7.61 -22.44 12.57
C SER A 476 -7.71 -23.81 11.88
N PRO A 477 -8.59 -24.73 12.34
CA PRO A 477 -8.72 -26.07 11.77
C PRO A 477 -9.04 -26.12 10.27
N GLY A 478 -9.75 -25.12 9.75
CA GLY A 478 -10.12 -25.02 8.33
C GLY A 478 -9.11 -24.27 7.45
N ASP A 479 -8.00 -23.79 8.01
CA ASP A 479 -6.95 -23.14 7.22
C ASP A 479 -6.23 -24.16 6.35
N VAL A 480 -5.91 -23.74 5.13
CA VAL A 480 -5.07 -24.49 4.20
C VAL A 480 -3.75 -23.75 4.02
N THR A 481 -2.65 -24.48 4.14
CA THR A 481 -1.31 -23.90 4.05
C THR A 481 -0.66 -24.06 2.68
N PHE A 482 0.33 -23.21 2.39
CA PHE A 482 1.15 -23.34 1.18
C PHE A 482 1.86 -24.68 1.09
N GLU A 483 2.30 -25.23 2.22
CA GLU A 483 2.92 -26.55 2.29
C GLU A 483 1.95 -27.66 1.89
N GLU A 484 0.74 -27.67 2.46
CA GLU A 484 -0.28 -28.68 2.17
C GLU A 484 -0.70 -28.66 0.70
N ILE A 485 -1.01 -27.47 0.16
CA ILE A 485 -1.33 -27.33 -1.27
C ILE A 485 -0.17 -27.80 -2.15
N THR A 486 1.08 -27.48 -1.77
CA THR A 486 2.25 -27.95 -2.50
C THR A 486 2.34 -29.47 -2.49
N GLN A 487 2.12 -30.11 -1.34
CA GLN A 487 2.14 -31.57 -1.21
C GLN A 487 1.01 -32.23 -2.01
N MET A 488 -0.18 -31.62 -2.06
CA MET A 488 -1.31 -32.11 -2.86
C MET A 488 -1.05 -32.03 -4.37
N LEU A 489 -0.41 -30.95 -4.83
CA LEU A 489 -0.19 -30.69 -6.25
C LEU A 489 1.06 -31.36 -6.82
N LYS A 490 2.09 -31.61 -6.00
CA LYS A 490 3.35 -32.25 -6.44
C LYS A 490 3.16 -33.57 -7.19
N PRO A 491 2.30 -34.51 -6.73
CA PRO A 491 2.04 -35.75 -7.47
C PRO A 491 1.29 -35.55 -8.78
N LEU A 492 0.71 -34.37 -9.01
CA LEU A 492 -0.11 -34.05 -10.18
C LEU A 492 0.68 -33.31 -11.26
N ILE A 493 1.97 -33.02 -11.05
CA ILE A 493 2.79 -32.26 -12.01
C ILE A 493 2.90 -33.03 -13.33
N ILE A 494 2.54 -32.36 -14.42
CA ILE A 494 2.66 -32.88 -15.79
C ILE A 494 3.77 -32.19 -16.59
N LYS A 495 4.11 -30.95 -16.22
CA LYS A 495 5.15 -30.15 -16.90
C LYS A 495 5.69 -29.09 -15.95
N GLU A 496 6.99 -28.79 -16.05
CA GLU A 496 7.64 -27.74 -15.28
C GLU A 496 8.60 -26.95 -16.18
N GLU A 497 8.45 -25.62 -16.20
CA GLU A 497 9.32 -24.68 -16.93
C GLU A 497 9.69 -23.48 -16.05
N GLY A 498 10.95 -23.47 -15.59
CA GLY A 498 11.47 -22.41 -14.74
C GLY A 498 10.73 -22.33 -13.40
N LYS A 499 9.90 -21.30 -13.22
CA LYS A 499 9.07 -21.14 -12.02
C LYS A 499 7.65 -21.68 -12.18
N LYS A 500 7.18 -21.90 -13.40
CA LYS A 500 5.82 -22.32 -13.70
C LYS A 500 5.74 -23.84 -13.77
N VAL A 501 4.68 -24.37 -13.18
CA VAL A 501 4.36 -25.80 -13.12
C VAL A 501 2.94 -25.97 -13.60
N TRP A 502 2.70 -26.94 -14.49
CA TRP A 502 1.36 -27.36 -14.89
C TRP A 502 1.04 -28.67 -14.20
N VAL A 503 -0.21 -28.79 -13.75
CA VAL A 503 -0.67 -29.94 -12.98
C VAL A 503 -1.91 -30.55 -13.65
N LYS A 504 -2.14 -31.84 -13.41
CA LYS A 504 -3.37 -32.50 -13.82
C LYS A 504 -4.56 -31.82 -13.13
N PRO A 505 -5.59 -31.35 -13.87
CA PRO A 505 -6.76 -30.69 -13.30
C PRO A 505 -7.54 -31.69 -12.44
N LYS A 506 -7.39 -31.58 -11.11
CA LYS A 506 -8.00 -32.51 -10.15
C LYS A 506 -8.58 -31.82 -8.92
N ILE A 507 -8.00 -30.69 -8.51
CA ILE A 507 -8.36 -30.02 -7.26
C ILE A 507 -9.20 -28.80 -7.58
N VAL A 508 -10.40 -28.74 -6.99
CA VAL A 508 -11.31 -27.59 -7.08
C VAL A 508 -11.17 -26.72 -5.83
N VAL A 509 -11.16 -25.41 -6.03
CA VAL A 509 -11.07 -24.42 -4.97
C VAL A 509 -12.17 -23.38 -5.12
N GLU A 510 -12.74 -22.97 -4.00
CA GLU A 510 -13.66 -21.84 -3.96
C GLU A 510 -12.84 -20.55 -3.85
N VAL A 511 -13.15 -19.61 -4.74
CA VAL A 511 -12.38 -18.39 -4.94
C VAL A 511 -13.32 -17.19 -4.88
N SER A 512 -13.02 -16.28 -3.97
CA SER A 512 -13.61 -14.95 -3.96
C SER A 512 -12.75 -14.01 -4.79
N TYR A 513 -13.37 -13.02 -5.41
CA TYR A 513 -12.69 -12.05 -6.27
C TYR A 513 -13.39 -10.69 -6.16
N GLU A 514 -12.70 -9.62 -6.54
CA GLU A 514 -13.28 -8.27 -6.50
C GLU A 514 -14.04 -7.93 -7.79
N GLU A 515 -13.59 -8.44 -8.93
CA GLU A 515 -14.12 -8.13 -10.26
C GLU A 515 -13.67 -9.22 -11.27
N ILE A 516 -14.40 -9.40 -12.37
CA ILE A 516 -13.97 -10.14 -13.56
C ILE A 516 -13.67 -9.13 -14.66
N GLN A 517 -12.52 -9.26 -15.32
CA GLN A 517 -12.08 -8.34 -16.38
C GLN A 517 -11.87 -9.08 -17.69
N ARG A 518 -12.13 -8.43 -18.83
CA ARG A 518 -11.66 -8.95 -20.12
C ARG A 518 -10.14 -8.82 -20.20
N SER A 519 -9.46 -9.89 -20.62
CA SER A 519 -8.01 -9.89 -20.74
C SER A 519 -7.55 -10.82 -21.87
N PRO A 520 -6.72 -10.33 -22.80
CA PRO A 520 -6.16 -11.16 -23.88
C PRO A 520 -5.05 -12.09 -23.39
N ASN A 521 -4.55 -11.91 -22.16
CA ASN A 521 -3.44 -12.69 -21.60
C ASN A 521 -3.88 -14.04 -21.02
N TYR A 522 -5.19 -14.28 -20.93
CA TYR A 522 -5.78 -15.48 -20.34
C TYR A 522 -6.52 -16.26 -21.42
N ALA A 523 -6.38 -17.59 -21.43
CA ALA A 523 -7.00 -18.44 -22.44
C ALA A 523 -8.53 -18.34 -22.44
N SER A 524 -9.14 -18.09 -21.28
CA SER A 524 -10.58 -17.84 -21.17
C SER A 524 -11.05 -16.52 -21.79
N GLY A 525 -10.13 -15.58 -22.07
CA GLY A 525 -10.44 -14.19 -22.41
C GLY A 525 -10.82 -13.33 -21.19
N PHE A 526 -10.80 -13.90 -19.98
CA PHE A 526 -11.16 -13.23 -18.73
C PHE A 526 -10.10 -13.40 -17.64
N ALA A 527 -10.05 -12.45 -16.71
CA ALA A 527 -9.14 -12.46 -15.57
C ALA A 527 -9.90 -12.10 -14.28
N LEU A 528 -9.75 -12.93 -13.24
CA LEU A 528 -10.21 -12.59 -11.90
C LEU A 528 -9.29 -11.54 -11.26
N ARG A 529 -9.88 -10.45 -10.76
CA ARG A 529 -9.15 -9.40 -10.05
C ARG A 529 -9.08 -9.73 -8.55
N PHE A 530 -7.86 -9.75 -8.03
CA PHE A 530 -7.55 -10.07 -6.63
C PHE A 530 -8.22 -11.36 -6.12
N PRO A 531 -8.05 -12.50 -6.82
CA PRO A 531 -8.62 -13.76 -6.36
C PRO A 531 -8.01 -14.15 -5.01
N ARG A 532 -8.88 -14.51 -4.07
CA ARG A 532 -8.53 -14.98 -2.72
C ARG A 532 -9.11 -16.36 -2.51
N PHE A 533 -8.27 -17.24 -1.99
CA PHE A 533 -8.65 -18.58 -1.59
C PHE A 533 -9.68 -18.49 -0.46
N VAL A 534 -10.80 -19.17 -0.64
CA VAL A 534 -11.84 -19.31 0.40
C VAL A 534 -11.68 -20.66 1.08
N ARG A 535 -11.75 -21.76 0.31
CA ARG A 535 -11.58 -23.13 0.79
C ARG A 535 -11.30 -24.12 -0.33
N LEU A 536 -10.84 -25.31 0.02
CA LEU A 536 -10.87 -26.48 -0.87
C LEU A 536 -12.33 -26.92 -1.05
N ARG A 537 -12.67 -27.35 -2.26
CA ARG A 537 -13.97 -27.96 -2.58
C ARG A 537 -13.79 -29.45 -2.79
N GLU A 538 -13.57 -30.15 -1.68
CA GLU A 538 -13.45 -31.62 -1.66
C GLU A 538 -14.76 -32.30 -2.05
N ASP A 539 -15.87 -31.56 -1.98
CA ASP A 539 -17.20 -31.95 -2.39
C ASP A 539 -17.47 -31.79 -3.90
N LYS A 540 -16.53 -31.24 -4.68
CA LYS A 540 -16.68 -31.03 -6.13
C LYS A 540 -15.62 -31.72 -6.96
N SER A 541 -16.03 -32.31 -8.07
CA SER A 541 -15.12 -32.76 -9.13
C SER A 541 -14.72 -31.60 -10.06
N PRO A 542 -13.60 -31.71 -10.81
CA PRO A 542 -13.23 -30.73 -11.83
C PRO A 542 -14.34 -30.43 -12.85
N GLU A 543 -15.17 -31.42 -13.17
CA GLU A 543 -16.28 -31.30 -14.11
C GLU A 543 -17.42 -30.40 -13.58
N GLU A 544 -17.52 -30.25 -12.25
CA GLU A 544 -18.48 -29.41 -11.52
C GLU A 544 -17.93 -27.99 -11.21
N ALA A 545 -16.72 -27.69 -11.70
CA ALA A 545 -16.17 -26.34 -11.63
C ALA A 545 -16.97 -25.38 -12.52
N ASP A 546 -16.97 -24.11 -12.13
CA ASP A 546 -17.66 -23.07 -12.85
C ASP A 546 -17.13 -22.91 -14.28
N THR A 547 -18.07 -22.67 -15.19
CA THR A 547 -17.81 -22.67 -16.63
C THR A 547 -17.40 -21.30 -17.14
N LEU A 548 -16.84 -21.27 -18.35
CA LEU A 548 -16.59 -20.02 -19.07
C LEU A 548 -17.89 -19.21 -19.26
N GLU A 549 -19.02 -19.87 -19.52
CA GLU A 549 -20.33 -19.22 -19.61
C GLU A 549 -20.76 -18.57 -18.30
N ARG A 550 -20.53 -19.24 -17.17
CA ARG A 550 -20.79 -18.69 -15.84
C ARG A 550 -19.94 -17.44 -15.60
N ILE A 551 -18.65 -17.48 -15.95
CA ILE A 551 -17.76 -16.32 -15.88
C ILE A 551 -18.26 -15.17 -16.75
N LYS A 552 -18.68 -15.44 -17.99
CA LYS A 552 -19.26 -14.43 -18.89
C LYS A 552 -20.52 -13.80 -18.29
N LYS A 553 -21.42 -14.61 -17.74
CA LYS A 553 -22.65 -14.15 -17.10
C LYS A 553 -22.37 -13.26 -15.89
N LEU A 554 -21.44 -13.67 -15.03
CA LEU A 554 -21.03 -12.88 -13.86
C LEU A 554 -20.30 -11.60 -14.28
N TYR A 555 -19.56 -11.61 -15.40
CA TYR A 555 -18.98 -10.41 -15.99
C TYR A 555 -20.02 -9.45 -16.55
N GLU A 556 -21.07 -9.95 -17.18
CA GLU A 556 -22.16 -9.12 -17.71
C GLU A 556 -22.99 -8.52 -16.58
N SER A 557 -23.25 -9.29 -15.52
CA SER A 557 -23.93 -8.79 -14.31
C SER A 557 -23.08 -7.84 -13.46
N GLN A 558 -21.81 -7.61 -13.81
CA GLN A 558 -20.99 -6.57 -13.20
C GLN A 558 -21.18 -5.20 -13.85
N LYS A 559 -21.80 -5.17 -15.04
CA LYS A 559 -22.07 -3.95 -15.82
C LYS A 559 -23.49 -3.40 -15.61
N HIS A 560 -24.29 -4.09 -14.81
CA HIS A 560 -25.67 -3.82 -14.45
C HIS A 560 -25.80 -3.92 -12.93
#